data_AF-A0A8S1MW15-F1
#
_entry.id   AF-A0A8S1MW15-F1
#
_cell.length_a   1.000
_cell.length_b   1.000
_cell.length_c   1.000
_cell.angle_alpha   90.00
_cell.angle_beta   90.00
_cell.angle_gamma   90.00
#
_symmetry.space_group_name_H-M   'P 1'
#
loop_
_entity.id
_entity.type
_entity.pdbx_description
1 polymer ?
#
loop_
_entity_poly.entity_id
_entity_poly.type
_entity_poly.pdbx_seq_one_letter_code
_entity_poly.pdbx_strand_id
1 'polypeptide(L)'
;MKKKLSLQFALPGIEKAYQLDRLIKNVWMRKILSILLLLFALARLITSIVQGNNEVMYWEICFACYSIFLVGVSFKGTPEKVKSLFSFTNNLLCVLQVCANYYKYPQCIYINGQNVMIFNMTMFYFSSIQEAPIQLIVFLGSRLLISGLVNDFFIVQDFIQIIITTLCILLFIYQNDQNQRAHFQLQFSDKQWEQTLPVIIQNPFLMFTFDDERINFNLKLQNDMQKIFWDNEKAPSENLRSFLRSYKMGNDNLEQYILNRTRSCSDYKKIFLHSLRIQRFDQESESKKTVIRLSDFYLGQQVFLIEFDQHEQKIRQLSKLKDALIQGINQHQNLTINFLKKQLNLMENAINSKNTIEYIYKLKIHCMYFIGKYTQCNSFQDIEEKIQQINITEIVKDLIHTYSMAYKHIQIEFSSNSFQDIYGLTNQQLLNIFLVILFQTFVRLNSNGKTIFVHLADTKSNTEFQLIKISILFDKTEEFKQKLINNQLFYKIQVRLSPKVDIINLENSCEFLIYKNLQQLNDIRMLEEEIE
;
A
#
# COMPACT_ATOMS: atom_id res chain seq x y z
N MET A 1 -24.26 -13.76 -8.38
CA MET A 1 -25.61 -14.29 -8.08
C MET A 1 -26.19 -14.97 -9.33
N LYS A 2 -26.93 -16.08 -9.17
CA LYS A 2 -27.77 -16.66 -10.23
C LYS A 2 -29.02 -15.77 -10.40
N LYS A 3 -29.55 -15.58 -11.61
CA LYS A 3 -30.91 -15.04 -11.73
C LYS A 3 -31.85 -16.03 -11.01
N LYS A 4 -32.75 -15.54 -10.17
CA LYS A 4 -33.53 -16.33 -9.18
C LYS A 4 -34.35 -17.50 -9.78
N LEU A 5 -34.47 -17.57 -11.12
CA LEU A 5 -35.21 -18.58 -11.88
C LEU A 5 -34.44 -19.15 -13.08
N SER A 6 -33.16 -18.78 -13.30
CA SER A 6 -32.37 -19.34 -14.40
C SER A 6 -31.00 -19.82 -13.93
N LEU A 7 -30.54 -20.93 -14.51
CA LEU A 7 -29.18 -21.46 -14.31
C LEU A 7 -28.09 -20.53 -14.87
N GLN A 8 -28.46 -19.44 -15.54
CA GLN A 8 -27.52 -18.47 -16.12
C GLN A 8 -26.86 -17.62 -15.03
N PHE A 9 -25.60 -17.25 -15.28
CA PHE A 9 -24.93 -16.24 -14.47
C PHE A 9 -25.63 -14.89 -14.63
N ALA A 10 -25.78 -14.11 -13.55
CA ALA A 10 -26.42 -12.79 -13.62
C ALA A 10 -25.68 -11.83 -14.57
N LEU A 11 -24.36 -11.97 -14.68
CA LEU A 11 -23.53 -11.19 -15.58
C LEU A 11 -23.43 -11.87 -16.96
N PRO A 12 -23.89 -11.21 -18.05
CA PRO A 12 -23.92 -11.80 -19.39
C PRO A 12 -22.51 -12.09 -19.94
N GLY A 13 -21.50 -11.34 -19.49
CA GLY A 13 -20.11 -11.59 -19.83
C GLY A 13 -19.62 -12.96 -19.34
N ILE A 14 -19.82 -13.27 -18.06
CA ILE A 14 -19.43 -14.54 -17.44
C ILE A 14 -20.14 -15.71 -18.10
N GLU A 15 -21.43 -15.54 -18.42
CA GLU A 15 -22.19 -16.55 -19.17
C GLU A 15 -21.54 -16.85 -20.53
N LYS A 16 -21.17 -15.83 -21.30
CA LYS A 16 -20.48 -16.03 -22.59
C LYS A 16 -19.13 -16.74 -22.42
N ALA A 17 -18.35 -16.40 -21.40
CA ALA A 17 -17.09 -17.07 -21.11
C ALA A 17 -17.28 -18.54 -20.73
N TYR A 18 -18.28 -18.84 -19.90
CA TYR A 18 -18.63 -20.21 -19.53
C TYR A 18 -19.04 -21.04 -20.76
N GLN A 19 -19.91 -20.50 -21.63
CA GLN A 19 -20.36 -21.21 -22.83
C GLN A 19 -19.18 -21.52 -23.77
N LEU A 20 -18.23 -20.58 -23.91
CA LEU A 20 -17.05 -20.76 -24.74
C LEU A 20 -16.04 -21.76 -24.13
N ASP A 21 -15.76 -21.67 -22.83
CA ASP A 21 -14.90 -22.62 -22.12
C ASP A 21 -15.45 -24.06 -22.20
N ARG A 22 -16.76 -24.22 -21.99
CA ARG A 22 -17.45 -25.50 -22.12
C ARG A 22 -17.38 -26.05 -23.55
N LEU A 23 -17.58 -25.20 -24.56
CA LEU A 23 -17.45 -25.58 -25.96
C LEU A 23 -16.06 -26.16 -26.22
N ILE A 24 -15.00 -25.46 -25.81
CA ILE A 24 -13.61 -25.86 -26.04
C ILE A 24 -13.28 -27.17 -25.30
N LYS A 25 -13.62 -27.29 -24.01
CA LYS A 25 -13.33 -28.48 -23.20
C LYS A 25 -13.96 -29.75 -23.79
N ASN A 26 -15.15 -29.63 -24.36
CA ASN A 26 -15.89 -30.78 -24.89
C ASN A 26 -15.53 -31.16 -26.34
N VAL A 27 -14.74 -30.35 -27.05
CA VAL A 27 -14.35 -30.63 -28.46
C VAL A 27 -13.62 -31.97 -28.58
N TRP A 28 -12.68 -32.26 -27.68
CA TRP A 28 -11.91 -33.50 -27.76
C TRP A 28 -12.78 -34.74 -27.54
N MET A 29 -13.68 -34.69 -26.55
CA MET A 29 -14.65 -35.78 -26.32
C MET A 29 -15.59 -35.98 -27.50
N ARG A 30 -16.02 -34.90 -28.16
CA ARG A 30 -16.84 -34.98 -29.37
C ARG A 30 -16.09 -35.60 -30.55
N LYS A 31 -14.80 -35.33 -30.72
CA LYS A 31 -13.97 -36.01 -31.73
C LYS A 31 -13.95 -37.52 -31.52
N ILE A 32 -13.72 -37.97 -30.27
CA ILE A 32 -13.77 -39.40 -29.92
C ILE A 32 -15.16 -39.97 -30.20
N LEU A 33 -16.21 -39.28 -29.79
CA LEU A 33 -17.58 -39.73 -30.01
C LEU A 33 -17.93 -39.86 -31.49
N SER A 34 -17.45 -38.96 -32.36
CA SER A 34 -17.64 -39.11 -33.81
C SER A 34 -16.92 -40.34 -34.39
N ILE A 35 -15.74 -40.69 -33.87
CA ILE A 35 -15.03 -41.91 -34.29
C ILE A 35 -15.80 -43.15 -33.82
N LEU A 36 -16.28 -43.16 -32.57
CA LEU A 36 -17.09 -44.27 -32.04
C LEU A 36 -18.39 -44.45 -32.82
N LEU A 37 -19.05 -43.35 -33.22
CA LEU A 37 -20.23 -43.39 -34.10
C LEU A 37 -19.90 -43.94 -35.48
N LEU A 38 -18.74 -43.59 -36.05
CA LEU A 38 -18.30 -44.16 -37.32
C LEU A 38 -18.06 -45.67 -37.20
N LEU A 39 -17.39 -46.12 -36.14
CA LEU A 39 -17.19 -47.56 -35.89
C LEU A 39 -18.53 -48.29 -35.72
N PHE A 40 -19.47 -47.67 -35.00
CA PHE A 40 -20.83 -48.19 -34.85
C PHE A 40 -21.55 -48.30 -36.20
N ALA A 41 -21.49 -47.26 -37.03
CA ALA A 41 -22.09 -47.26 -38.37
C ALA A 41 -21.47 -48.33 -39.29
N LEU A 42 -20.14 -48.50 -39.26
CA LEU A 42 -19.45 -49.52 -40.05
C LEU A 42 -19.83 -50.94 -39.61
N ALA A 43 -19.91 -51.19 -38.31
CA ALA A 43 -20.34 -52.50 -37.78
C ALA A 43 -21.77 -52.84 -38.21
N ARG A 44 -22.68 -51.85 -38.16
CA ARG A 44 -24.07 -52.03 -38.64
C ARG A 44 -24.13 -52.26 -40.15
N LEU A 45 -23.35 -51.52 -40.93
CA LEU A 45 -23.27 -51.70 -42.38
C LEU A 45 -22.79 -53.10 -42.75
N ILE A 46 -21.70 -53.58 -42.16
CA ILE A 46 -21.19 -54.96 -42.38
C ILE A 46 -22.27 -55.98 -42.04
N THR A 47 -22.95 -55.80 -40.90
CA THR A 47 -24.03 -56.70 -40.48
C THR A 47 -25.19 -56.70 -41.48
N SER A 48 -25.58 -55.54 -42.01
CA SER A 48 -26.67 -55.41 -43.00
C SER A 48 -26.34 -56.10 -44.33
N ILE A 49 -25.08 -56.00 -44.78
CA ILE A 49 -24.58 -56.66 -45.99
C ILE A 49 -24.63 -58.19 -45.81
N VAL A 50 -24.20 -58.69 -44.64
CA VAL A 50 -24.22 -60.13 -44.33
C VAL A 50 -25.65 -60.67 -44.27
N GLN A 51 -26.60 -59.88 -43.77
CA GLN A 51 -28.00 -60.29 -43.66
C GLN A 51 -28.81 -60.17 -44.97
N GLY A 52 -28.28 -59.48 -45.99
CA GLY A 52 -28.88 -59.40 -47.33
C GLY A 52 -30.20 -58.61 -47.39
N ASN A 53 -30.47 -57.72 -46.44
CA ASN A 53 -31.68 -56.88 -46.47
C ASN A 53 -31.39 -55.54 -47.17
N ASN A 54 -31.81 -55.44 -48.44
CA ASN A 54 -31.52 -54.29 -49.29
C ASN A 54 -32.06 -52.97 -48.75
N GLU A 55 -33.25 -52.94 -48.13
CA GLU A 55 -33.84 -51.70 -47.61
C GLU A 55 -33.05 -51.15 -46.42
N VAL A 56 -32.69 -52.01 -45.46
CA VAL A 56 -31.88 -51.62 -44.30
C VAL A 56 -30.48 -51.20 -44.73
N MET A 57 -29.91 -51.88 -45.73
CA MET A 57 -28.58 -51.58 -46.26
C MET A 57 -28.47 -50.12 -46.75
N TYR A 58 -29.48 -49.60 -47.46
CA TYR A 58 -29.45 -48.20 -47.94
C TYR A 58 -29.41 -47.19 -46.78
N TRP A 59 -30.18 -47.41 -45.72
CA TRP A 59 -30.17 -46.56 -44.52
C TRP A 59 -28.80 -46.58 -43.81
N GLU A 60 -28.20 -47.77 -43.68
CA GLU A 60 -26.87 -47.91 -43.06
C GLU A 60 -25.76 -47.29 -43.92
N ILE A 61 -25.83 -47.37 -45.25
CA ILE A 61 -24.89 -46.68 -46.15
C ILE A 61 -25.01 -45.16 -45.95
N CYS A 62 -26.22 -44.60 -45.95
CA CYS A 62 -26.44 -43.17 -45.71
C CYS A 62 -25.88 -42.74 -44.35
N PHE A 63 -26.09 -43.55 -43.31
CA PHE A 63 -25.59 -43.25 -41.97
C PHE A 63 -24.07 -43.36 -41.86
N ALA A 64 -23.44 -44.32 -42.54
CA ALA A 64 -21.98 -44.45 -42.62
C ALA A 64 -21.37 -43.24 -43.34
N CYS A 65 -21.93 -42.82 -44.48
CA CYS A 65 -21.51 -41.61 -45.20
C CYS A 65 -21.65 -40.36 -44.32
N TYR A 66 -22.78 -40.23 -43.62
CA TYR A 66 -22.99 -39.15 -42.65
C TYR A 66 -21.96 -39.17 -41.52
N SER A 67 -21.62 -40.35 -41.00
CA SER A 67 -20.64 -40.49 -39.91
C SER A 67 -19.23 -40.11 -40.36
N ILE A 68 -18.83 -40.43 -41.60
CA ILE A 68 -17.57 -39.97 -42.20
C ILE A 68 -17.55 -38.44 -42.29
N PHE A 69 -18.64 -37.84 -42.77
CA PHE A 69 -18.78 -36.38 -42.80
C PHE A 69 -18.70 -35.77 -41.40
N LEU A 70 -19.36 -36.37 -40.41
CA LEU A 70 -19.34 -35.93 -39.01
C LEU A 70 -17.92 -35.93 -38.44
N VAL A 71 -17.12 -36.98 -38.70
CA VAL A 71 -15.70 -37.03 -38.31
C VAL A 71 -14.93 -35.88 -38.96
N GLY A 72 -15.11 -35.65 -40.27
CA GLY A 72 -14.47 -34.53 -40.98
C GLY A 72 -14.74 -33.17 -40.33
N VAL A 73 -16.01 -32.90 -39.97
CA VAL A 73 -16.39 -31.65 -39.31
C VAL A 73 -15.93 -31.61 -37.85
N SER A 74 -15.94 -32.72 -37.10
CA SER A 74 -15.41 -32.76 -35.72
C SER A 74 -13.94 -32.37 -35.63
N PHE A 75 -13.13 -32.73 -36.64
CA PHE A 75 -11.70 -32.45 -36.65
C PHE A 75 -11.33 -31.08 -37.21
N LYS A 76 -12.00 -30.61 -38.27
CA LYS A 76 -11.67 -29.36 -38.98
C LYS A 76 -12.68 -28.23 -38.79
N GLY A 77 -13.84 -28.49 -38.22
CA GLY A 77 -14.92 -27.52 -38.05
C GLY A 77 -14.75 -26.62 -36.83
N THR A 78 -15.48 -25.50 -36.81
CA THR A 78 -15.55 -24.63 -35.65
C THR A 78 -16.37 -25.28 -34.52
N PRO A 79 -16.07 -25.02 -33.22
CA PRO A 79 -16.77 -25.65 -32.10
C PRO A 79 -18.30 -25.50 -32.13
N GLU A 80 -18.79 -24.37 -32.63
CA GLU A 80 -20.23 -24.10 -32.81
C GLU A 80 -20.87 -24.99 -33.88
N LYS A 81 -20.19 -25.18 -35.03
CA LYS A 81 -20.66 -26.10 -36.08
C LYS A 81 -20.68 -27.54 -35.59
N VAL A 82 -19.64 -27.96 -34.87
CA VAL A 82 -19.59 -29.28 -34.23
C VAL A 82 -20.73 -29.45 -33.24
N LYS A 83 -21.05 -28.42 -32.42
CA LYS A 83 -22.19 -28.44 -31.50
C LYS A 83 -23.53 -28.61 -32.20
N SER A 84 -23.77 -27.85 -33.26
CA SER A 84 -25.02 -27.95 -34.03
C SER A 84 -25.18 -29.31 -34.69
N LEU A 85 -24.10 -29.85 -35.28
CA LEU A 85 -24.15 -31.16 -35.93
C LEU A 85 -24.42 -32.29 -34.96
N PHE A 86 -23.80 -32.28 -33.77
CA PHE A 86 -24.04 -33.31 -32.75
C PHE A 86 -25.48 -33.28 -32.22
N SER A 87 -26.07 -32.08 -32.12
CA SER A 87 -27.49 -31.91 -31.79
C SER A 87 -28.40 -32.52 -32.85
N PHE A 88 -28.04 -32.35 -34.13
CA PHE A 88 -28.73 -33.00 -35.24
C PHE A 88 -28.52 -34.52 -35.25
N THR A 89 -27.30 -35.00 -34.99
CA THR A 89 -26.99 -36.44 -34.88
C THR A 89 -27.85 -37.12 -33.83
N ASN A 90 -28.10 -36.47 -32.68
CA ASN A 90 -28.96 -37.01 -31.63
C ASN A 90 -30.39 -37.29 -32.12
N ASN A 91 -30.94 -36.40 -32.95
CA ASN A 91 -32.26 -36.62 -33.57
C ASN A 91 -32.19 -37.70 -34.67
N LEU A 92 -31.13 -37.71 -35.48
CA LEU A 92 -30.93 -38.71 -36.53
C LEU A 92 -30.83 -40.13 -35.96
N LEU A 93 -30.14 -40.30 -34.83
CA LEU A 93 -30.04 -41.57 -34.11
C LEU A 93 -31.41 -42.09 -33.65
N CYS A 94 -32.34 -41.21 -33.30
CA CYS A 94 -33.71 -41.59 -32.95
C CYS A 94 -34.46 -42.13 -34.17
N VAL A 95 -34.33 -41.47 -35.32
CA VAL A 95 -34.95 -41.94 -36.58
C VAL A 95 -34.38 -43.29 -37.02
N LEU A 96 -33.08 -43.53 -36.80
CA LEU A 96 -32.43 -44.81 -37.09
C LEU A 96 -32.95 -45.99 -36.23
N GLN A 97 -33.75 -45.74 -35.19
CA GLN A 97 -34.43 -46.80 -34.46
C GLN A 97 -35.51 -47.49 -35.31
N VAL A 98 -36.06 -46.81 -36.34
CA VAL A 98 -37.03 -47.42 -37.26
C VAL A 98 -36.42 -48.63 -37.99
N CYS A 99 -35.13 -48.56 -38.33
CA CYS A 99 -34.41 -49.66 -38.97
C CYS A 99 -34.37 -50.93 -38.10
N ALA A 100 -34.51 -50.80 -36.78
CA ALA A 100 -34.51 -51.93 -35.87
C ALA A 100 -35.70 -52.87 -36.12
N ASN A 101 -36.84 -52.35 -36.59
CA ASN A 101 -38.05 -53.13 -36.82
C ASN A 101 -37.95 -54.09 -38.01
N TYR A 102 -36.93 -53.93 -38.85
CA TYR A 102 -36.65 -54.82 -39.97
C TYR A 102 -35.77 -56.03 -39.58
N TYR A 103 -35.30 -56.09 -38.33
CA TYR A 103 -34.59 -57.27 -37.82
C TYR A 103 -35.56 -58.37 -37.42
N LYS A 104 -35.27 -59.61 -37.83
CA LYS A 104 -36.14 -60.78 -37.58
C LYS A 104 -36.15 -61.25 -36.11
N TYR A 105 -35.07 -60.99 -35.36
CA TYR A 105 -34.90 -61.52 -34.00
C TYR A 105 -35.14 -60.42 -32.95
N PRO A 106 -36.08 -60.63 -32.00
CA PRO A 106 -36.41 -59.64 -30.96
C PRO A 106 -35.21 -59.21 -30.10
N GLN A 107 -34.27 -60.13 -29.84
CA GLN A 107 -33.04 -59.83 -29.10
C GLN A 107 -32.15 -58.81 -29.83
N CYS A 108 -32.08 -58.87 -31.17
CA CYS A 108 -31.32 -57.92 -31.97
C CYS A 108 -31.95 -56.52 -31.93
N ILE A 109 -33.29 -56.45 -31.92
CA ILE A 109 -34.04 -55.19 -31.78
C ILE A 109 -33.72 -54.54 -30.43
N TYR A 110 -33.76 -55.33 -29.35
CA TYR A 110 -33.46 -54.88 -28.00
C TYR A 110 -32.02 -54.33 -27.87
N ILE A 111 -31.01 -55.11 -28.31
CA ILE A 111 -29.59 -54.70 -28.24
C ILE A 111 -29.35 -53.43 -29.06
N ASN A 112 -29.95 -53.32 -30.25
CA ASN A 112 -29.82 -52.12 -31.07
C ASN A 112 -30.44 -50.89 -30.38
N GLY A 113 -31.63 -51.05 -29.79
CA GLY A 113 -32.30 -50.00 -29.02
C GLY A 113 -31.45 -49.52 -27.84
N GLN A 114 -30.82 -50.44 -27.11
CA GLN A 114 -29.89 -50.10 -26.03
C GLN A 114 -28.67 -49.32 -26.53
N ASN A 115 -28.02 -49.78 -27.60
CA ASN A 115 -26.83 -49.12 -28.15
C ASN A 115 -27.13 -47.70 -28.62
N VAL A 116 -28.25 -47.51 -29.33
CA VAL A 116 -28.69 -46.17 -29.76
C VAL A 116 -29.01 -45.28 -28.54
N MET A 117 -29.64 -45.83 -27.50
CA MET A 117 -29.93 -45.09 -26.28
C MET A 117 -28.65 -44.65 -25.55
N ILE A 118 -27.60 -45.49 -25.50
CA ILE A 118 -26.30 -45.13 -24.92
C ILE A 118 -25.69 -43.92 -25.67
N PHE A 119 -25.72 -43.93 -27.00
CA PHE A 119 -25.26 -42.80 -27.79
C PHE A 119 -26.10 -41.54 -27.55
N ASN A 120 -27.42 -41.65 -27.52
CA ASN A 120 -28.30 -40.51 -27.23
C ASN A 120 -28.06 -39.92 -25.83
N MET A 121 -27.89 -40.76 -24.80
CA MET A 121 -27.56 -40.30 -23.44
C MET A 121 -26.20 -39.60 -23.40
N THR A 122 -25.21 -40.13 -24.13
CA THR A 122 -23.88 -39.51 -24.25
C THR A 122 -23.96 -38.17 -24.97
N MET A 123 -24.83 -38.03 -25.98
CA MET A 123 -25.08 -36.75 -26.67
C MET A 123 -25.75 -35.73 -25.76
N PHE A 124 -26.76 -36.14 -24.99
CA PHE A 124 -27.44 -35.29 -24.02
C PHE A 124 -26.51 -34.77 -22.91
N TYR A 125 -25.52 -35.56 -22.50
CA TYR A 125 -24.48 -35.11 -21.56
C TYR A 125 -23.75 -33.84 -22.03
N PHE A 126 -23.53 -33.71 -23.34
CA PHE A 126 -22.88 -32.53 -23.94
C PHE A 126 -23.86 -31.42 -24.35
N SER A 127 -25.17 -31.59 -24.13
CA SER A 127 -26.19 -30.62 -24.50
C SER A 127 -26.29 -29.49 -23.47
N SER A 128 -26.44 -28.26 -23.96
CA SER A 128 -26.59 -27.09 -23.09
C SER A 128 -28.00 -26.98 -22.57
N ILE A 129 -28.20 -26.47 -21.35
CA ILE A 129 -29.55 -26.28 -20.77
C ILE A 129 -30.46 -25.39 -21.63
N GLN A 130 -29.86 -24.55 -22.49
CA GLN A 130 -30.60 -23.67 -23.41
C GLN A 130 -31.21 -24.45 -24.60
N GLU A 131 -30.55 -25.52 -25.05
CA GLU A 131 -30.95 -26.31 -26.23
C GLU A 131 -31.59 -27.63 -25.87
N ALA A 132 -31.26 -28.18 -24.69
CA ALA A 132 -31.77 -29.45 -24.22
C ALA A 132 -33.30 -29.54 -24.19
N PRO A 133 -34.09 -28.52 -23.77
CA PRO A 133 -35.55 -28.60 -23.81
C PRO A 133 -36.09 -28.78 -25.22
N ILE A 134 -35.52 -28.05 -26.21
CA ILE A 134 -35.93 -28.16 -27.61
C ILE A 134 -35.59 -29.56 -28.15
N GLN A 135 -34.39 -30.05 -27.87
CA GLN A 135 -33.98 -31.40 -28.26
C GLN A 135 -34.85 -32.48 -27.62
N LEU A 136 -35.23 -32.32 -26.35
CA LEU A 136 -36.08 -33.27 -25.63
C LEU A 136 -37.50 -33.30 -26.17
N ILE A 137 -38.06 -32.16 -26.58
CA ILE A 137 -39.37 -32.10 -27.24
C ILE A 137 -39.33 -32.85 -28.58
N VAL A 138 -38.29 -32.62 -29.40
CA VAL A 138 -38.11 -33.32 -30.68
C VAL A 138 -37.88 -34.82 -30.45
N PHE A 139 -37.08 -35.19 -29.45
CA PHE A 139 -36.83 -36.57 -29.05
C PHE A 139 -38.13 -37.27 -28.63
N LEU A 140 -38.92 -36.64 -27.75
CA LEU A 140 -40.23 -37.12 -27.32
C LEU A 140 -41.15 -37.32 -28.53
N GLY A 141 -41.30 -36.30 -29.37
CA GLY A 141 -42.15 -36.36 -30.57
C GLY A 141 -41.73 -37.47 -31.54
N SER A 142 -40.43 -37.62 -31.79
CA SER A 142 -39.90 -38.68 -32.67
C SER A 142 -40.20 -40.08 -32.13
N ARG A 143 -40.07 -40.31 -30.83
CA ARG A 143 -40.37 -41.61 -30.21
C ARG A 143 -41.86 -41.93 -30.22
N LEU A 144 -42.71 -40.93 -29.98
CA LEU A 144 -44.15 -41.08 -30.07
C LEU A 144 -44.59 -41.43 -31.49
N LEU A 145 -44.02 -40.76 -32.50
CA LEU A 145 -44.28 -41.06 -33.90
C LEU A 145 -43.82 -42.47 -34.29
N ILE A 146 -42.60 -42.87 -33.90
CA ILE A 146 -42.08 -44.22 -34.19
C ILE A 146 -42.96 -45.27 -33.52
N SER A 147 -43.32 -45.08 -32.25
CA SER A 147 -44.21 -46.01 -31.54
C SER A 147 -45.58 -46.12 -32.21
N GLY A 148 -46.15 -45.02 -32.69
CA GLY A 148 -47.44 -45.01 -33.39
C GLY A 148 -47.40 -45.56 -34.81
N LEU A 149 -46.26 -45.50 -35.51
CA LEU A 149 -46.10 -46.04 -36.86
C LEU A 149 -45.80 -47.54 -36.89
N VAL A 150 -45.22 -48.07 -35.80
CA VAL A 150 -44.68 -49.44 -35.75
C VAL A 150 -45.64 -50.39 -35.03
N ASN A 151 -46.38 -49.90 -34.04
CA ASN A 151 -47.32 -50.71 -33.27
C ASN A 151 -48.75 -50.44 -33.74
N ASP A 152 -49.48 -51.51 -34.12
CA ASP A 152 -50.90 -51.43 -34.48
C ASP A 152 -51.80 -50.99 -33.31
N PHE A 153 -51.31 -51.13 -32.07
CA PHE A 153 -51.99 -50.71 -30.85
C PHE A 153 -51.10 -49.85 -29.97
N PHE A 154 -51.63 -48.71 -29.55
CA PHE A 154 -50.92 -47.77 -28.68
C PHE A 154 -51.14 -48.13 -27.20
N ILE A 155 -50.09 -48.61 -26.53
CA ILE A 155 -50.15 -48.97 -25.12
C ILE A 155 -49.91 -47.70 -24.28
N VAL A 156 -50.90 -47.29 -23.48
CA VAL A 156 -50.83 -46.08 -22.62
C VAL A 156 -49.62 -46.13 -21.66
N GLN A 157 -49.22 -47.32 -21.23
CA GLN A 157 -48.03 -47.53 -20.41
C GLN A 157 -46.75 -47.01 -21.08
N ASP A 158 -46.56 -47.26 -22.38
CA ASP A 158 -45.36 -46.86 -23.12
C ASP A 158 -45.27 -45.33 -23.24
N PHE A 159 -46.42 -44.68 -23.42
CA PHE A 159 -46.52 -43.22 -23.43
C PHE A 159 -46.04 -42.59 -22.11
N ILE A 160 -46.53 -43.13 -20.99
CA ILE A 160 -46.16 -42.68 -19.65
C ILE A 160 -44.67 -42.91 -19.41
N GLN A 161 -44.14 -44.08 -19.79
CA GLN A 161 -42.72 -44.40 -19.66
C GLN A 161 -41.82 -43.48 -20.49
N ILE A 162 -42.22 -43.13 -21.71
CA ILE A 162 -41.49 -42.20 -22.59
C ILE A 162 -41.43 -40.78 -21.97
N ILE A 163 -42.53 -40.30 -21.40
CA ILE A 163 -42.57 -39.01 -20.69
C ILE A 163 -41.67 -39.03 -19.46
N ILE A 164 -41.80 -40.04 -18.60
CA ILE A 164 -40.98 -40.18 -17.38
C ILE A 164 -39.49 -40.22 -17.75
N THR A 165 -39.12 -40.98 -18.77
CA THR A 165 -37.72 -41.08 -19.22
C THR A 165 -37.19 -39.72 -19.70
N THR A 166 -38.00 -38.95 -20.42
CA THR A 166 -37.62 -37.62 -20.92
C THR A 166 -37.45 -36.63 -19.77
N LEU A 167 -38.30 -36.70 -18.73
CA LEU A 167 -38.15 -35.92 -17.50
C LEU A 167 -36.88 -36.31 -16.72
N CYS A 168 -36.55 -37.59 -16.62
CA CYS A 168 -35.31 -38.05 -16.00
C CYS A 168 -34.06 -37.51 -16.74
N ILE A 169 -34.09 -37.50 -18.07
CA ILE A 169 -33.00 -36.90 -18.87
C ILE A 169 -32.90 -35.40 -18.61
N LEU A 170 -34.02 -34.68 -18.52
CA LEU A 170 -34.03 -33.25 -18.20
C LEU A 170 -33.41 -32.96 -16.82
N LEU A 171 -33.78 -33.73 -15.80
CA LEU A 171 -33.22 -33.62 -14.45
C LEU A 171 -31.71 -33.88 -14.43
N PHE A 172 -31.26 -34.90 -15.17
CA PHE A 172 -29.84 -35.20 -15.31
C PHE A 172 -29.07 -34.06 -15.97
N ILE A 173 -29.59 -33.48 -17.06
CA ILE A 173 -28.97 -32.34 -17.74
C ILE A 173 -28.90 -31.13 -16.81
N TYR A 174 -29.98 -30.86 -16.06
CA TYR A 174 -30.04 -29.78 -15.09
C TYR A 174 -28.94 -29.92 -14.01
N GLN A 175 -28.81 -31.09 -13.41
CA GLN A 175 -27.81 -31.35 -12.36
C GLN A 175 -26.37 -31.25 -12.92
N ASN A 176 -26.13 -31.79 -14.11
CA ASN A 176 -24.82 -31.71 -14.76
C ASN A 176 -24.42 -30.27 -15.09
N ASP A 177 -25.34 -29.47 -15.64
CA ASP A 177 -25.10 -28.04 -15.94
C ASP A 177 -24.81 -27.25 -14.66
N GLN A 178 -25.53 -27.54 -13.57
CA GLN A 178 -25.27 -26.95 -12.26
C GLN A 178 -23.85 -27.25 -11.75
N ASN A 179 -23.41 -28.51 -11.84
CA ASN A 179 -22.08 -28.92 -11.40
C ASN A 179 -20.98 -28.29 -12.27
N GLN A 180 -21.14 -28.29 -13.60
CA GLN A 180 -20.17 -27.68 -14.51
C GLN A 180 -20.02 -26.17 -14.26
N ARG A 181 -21.12 -25.47 -13.98
CA ARG A 181 -21.08 -24.03 -13.63
C ARG A 181 -20.36 -23.78 -12.31
N ALA A 182 -20.57 -24.64 -11.30
CA ALA A 182 -19.86 -24.54 -10.03
C ALA A 182 -18.35 -24.76 -10.22
N HIS A 183 -17.95 -25.78 -10.98
CA HIS A 183 -16.54 -26.02 -11.31
C HIS A 183 -15.91 -24.88 -12.08
N PHE A 184 -16.61 -24.31 -13.06
CA PHE A 184 -16.14 -23.14 -13.80
C PHE A 184 -15.90 -21.95 -12.87
N GLN A 185 -16.83 -21.71 -11.93
CA GLN A 185 -16.69 -20.62 -10.97
C GLN A 185 -15.48 -20.80 -10.04
N LEU A 186 -15.22 -22.03 -9.58
CA LEU A 186 -14.03 -22.34 -8.78
C LEU A 186 -12.74 -22.11 -9.57
N GLN A 187 -12.62 -22.69 -10.76
CA GLN A 187 -11.43 -22.51 -11.62
C GLN A 187 -11.17 -21.04 -11.98
N PHE A 188 -12.24 -20.27 -12.18
CA PHE A 188 -12.14 -18.85 -12.45
C PHE A 188 -11.65 -18.07 -11.22
N SER A 189 -12.18 -18.41 -10.04
CA SER A 189 -11.78 -17.83 -8.75
C SER A 189 -10.30 -18.13 -8.43
N ASP A 190 -9.87 -19.37 -8.60
CA ASP A 190 -8.51 -19.80 -8.26
C ASP A 190 -7.46 -19.08 -9.12
N LYS A 191 -7.71 -18.95 -10.43
CA LYS A 191 -6.82 -18.20 -11.33
C LYS A 191 -6.68 -16.73 -10.95
N GLN A 192 -7.76 -16.11 -10.48
CA GLN A 192 -7.69 -14.72 -10.03
C GLN A 192 -6.90 -14.60 -8.72
N TRP A 193 -7.09 -15.53 -7.79
CA TRP A 193 -6.30 -15.60 -6.56
C TRP A 193 -4.82 -15.81 -6.84
N GLU A 194 -4.44 -16.73 -7.71
CA GLU A 194 -3.03 -16.95 -8.10
C GLU A 194 -2.36 -15.67 -8.63
N GLN A 195 -3.11 -14.82 -9.32
CA GLN A 195 -2.60 -13.55 -9.85
C GLN A 195 -2.53 -12.43 -8.80
N THR A 196 -3.42 -12.43 -7.80
CA THR A 196 -3.49 -11.38 -6.77
C THR A 196 -2.67 -11.70 -5.53
N LEU A 197 -2.50 -12.98 -5.16
CA LEU A 197 -1.79 -13.40 -3.95
C LEU A 197 -0.36 -12.85 -3.82
N PRO A 198 0.48 -12.83 -4.88
CA PRO A 198 1.84 -12.30 -4.77
C PRO A 198 1.88 -10.80 -4.44
N VAL A 199 0.87 -10.05 -4.88
CA VAL A 199 0.73 -8.60 -4.62
C VAL A 199 0.28 -8.35 -3.17
N ILE A 200 -0.57 -9.23 -2.64
CA ILE A 200 -1.17 -9.14 -1.30
C ILE A 200 -0.14 -9.40 -0.18
N ILE A 201 0.86 -10.25 -0.39
CA ILE A 201 1.79 -10.67 0.69
C ILE A 201 2.80 -9.58 1.06
N GLN A 202 3.15 -8.67 0.15
CA GLN A 202 4.31 -7.79 0.34
C GLN A 202 3.99 -6.41 0.91
N ASN A 203 2.76 -5.93 0.74
CA ASN A 203 2.37 -4.56 1.07
C ASN A 203 1.11 -4.53 1.95
N PRO A 204 0.89 -3.45 2.73
CA PRO A 204 -0.37 -3.29 3.45
C PRO A 204 -1.50 -3.17 2.45
N PHE A 205 -2.62 -3.82 2.74
CA PHE A 205 -3.74 -3.83 1.82
C PHE A 205 -5.08 -3.87 2.52
N LEU A 206 -6.10 -3.43 1.78
CA LEU A 206 -7.51 -3.54 2.11
C LEU A 206 -8.23 -4.26 0.98
N MET A 207 -8.92 -5.34 1.30
CA MET A 207 -9.76 -6.06 0.37
C MET A 207 -11.22 -5.99 0.82
N PHE A 208 -12.10 -5.51 -0.06
CA PHE A 208 -13.50 -5.28 0.27
C PHE A 208 -14.42 -5.49 -0.93
N THR A 209 -15.72 -5.60 -0.66
CA THR A 209 -16.75 -5.80 -1.68
C THR A 209 -17.89 -4.82 -1.51
N PHE A 210 -18.53 -4.47 -2.62
CA PHE A 210 -19.69 -3.62 -2.62
C PHE A 210 -20.97 -4.46 -2.68
N ASP A 211 -21.85 -4.25 -1.70
CA ASP A 211 -23.19 -4.83 -1.65
C ASP A 211 -24.18 -3.82 -2.27
N ASP A 212 -24.68 -4.14 -3.46
CA ASP A 212 -25.57 -3.27 -4.23
C ASP A 212 -26.98 -3.19 -3.62
N GLU A 213 -27.42 -4.24 -2.91
CA GLU A 213 -28.74 -4.25 -2.26
C GLU A 213 -28.79 -3.32 -1.06
N ARG A 214 -27.69 -3.24 -0.31
CA ARG A 214 -27.57 -2.42 0.91
C ARG A 214 -26.81 -1.12 0.69
N ILE A 215 -26.28 -0.90 -0.52
CA ILE A 215 -25.41 0.22 -0.89
C ILE A 215 -24.30 0.38 0.16
N ASN A 216 -23.58 -0.70 0.44
CA ASN A 216 -22.59 -0.72 1.53
C ASN A 216 -21.30 -1.43 1.14
N PHE A 217 -20.19 -0.95 1.70
CA PHE A 217 -18.88 -1.57 1.53
C PHE A 217 -18.58 -2.50 2.71
N ASN A 218 -18.35 -3.77 2.39
CA ASN A 218 -18.04 -4.80 3.37
C ASN A 218 -16.57 -5.21 3.25
N LEU A 219 -15.82 -5.05 4.33
CA LEU A 219 -14.43 -5.48 4.40
C LEU A 219 -14.36 -7.01 4.40
N LYS A 220 -13.46 -7.60 3.59
CA LYS A 220 -13.18 -9.04 3.59
C LYS A 220 -11.90 -9.39 4.31
N LEU A 221 -10.82 -8.69 3.97
CA LEU A 221 -9.48 -8.96 4.45
C LEU A 221 -8.71 -7.65 4.53
N GLN A 222 -7.79 -7.57 5.49
CA GLN A 222 -6.88 -6.45 5.65
C GLN A 222 -5.55 -6.94 6.20
N ASN A 223 -4.47 -6.23 5.91
CA ASN A 223 -3.16 -6.49 6.47
C ASN A 223 -2.44 -5.18 6.83
N ASP A 224 -1.81 -5.15 7.99
CA ASP A 224 -0.91 -4.08 8.46
C ASP A 224 -1.44 -2.65 8.31
N MET A 225 -2.68 -2.42 8.74
CA MET A 225 -3.36 -1.12 8.65
C MET A 225 -2.99 -0.12 9.76
N GLN A 226 -2.19 -0.51 10.76
CA GLN A 226 -1.87 0.34 11.93
C GLN A 226 -1.21 1.69 11.57
N LYS A 227 -0.48 1.75 10.45
CA LYS A 227 0.16 2.98 9.96
C LYS A 227 -0.79 3.92 9.20
N ILE A 228 -1.99 3.47 8.86
CA ILE A 228 -2.95 4.18 8.02
C ILE A 228 -4.19 4.45 8.87
N PHE A 229 -4.20 5.54 9.65
CA PHE A 229 -5.33 6.08 10.45
C PHE A 229 -6.52 5.11 10.59
N TRP A 230 -6.28 3.98 11.25
CA TRP A 230 -7.25 2.91 11.44
C TRP A 230 -7.61 2.90 12.91
N ASP A 231 -8.84 3.29 13.20
CA ASP A 231 -9.32 3.43 14.57
C ASP A 231 -9.72 2.05 15.10
N ASN A 232 -8.87 1.43 15.91
CA ASN A 232 -9.11 0.07 16.40
C ASN A 232 -10.38 -0.06 17.26
N GLU A 233 -10.95 1.05 17.74
CA GLU A 233 -12.19 1.06 18.53
C GLU A 233 -13.45 0.92 17.65
N LYS A 234 -13.35 1.24 16.35
CA LYS A 234 -14.46 1.14 15.40
C LYS A 234 -14.54 -0.21 14.71
N ALA A 235 -15.74 -0.57 14.28
CA ALA A 235 -15.93 -1.79 13.50
C ALA A 235 -15.10 -1.73 12.19
N PRO A 236 -14.47 -2.83 11.74
CA PRO A 236 -13.58 -2.82 10.56
C PRO A 236 -14.24 -2.30 9.27
N SER A 237 -15.54 -2.56 9.07
CA SER A 237 -16.29 -2.04 7.91
C SER A 237 -16.72 -0.57 8.06
N GLU A 238 -16.73 -0.03 9.28
CA GLU A 238 -16.88 1.42 9.51
C GLU A 238 -15.58 2.16 9.25
N ASN A 239 -14.44 1.59 9.66
CA ASN A 239 -13.12 2.14 9.34
C ASN A 239 -12.88 2.20 7.84
N LEU A 240 -13.25 1.15 7.10
CA LEU A 240 -13.20 1.16 5.65
C LEU A 240 -14.02 2.32 5.06
N ARG A 241 -15.26 2.51 5.53
CA ARG A 241 -16.12 3.61 5.04
C ARG A 241 -15.55 4.98 5.37
N SER A 242 -15.05 5.15 6.60
CA SER A 242 -14.38 6.38 7.03
C SER A 242 -13.18 6.67 6.12
N PHE A 243 -12.35 5.67 5.84
CA PHE A 243 -11.22 5.77 4.94
C PHE A 243 -11.65 6.17 3.51
N LEU A 244 -12.62 5.47 2.92
CA LEU A 244 -13.07 5.76 1.56
C LEU A 244 -13.66 7.18 1.41
N ARG A 245 -14.21 7.74 2.49
CA ARG A 245 -14.76 9.11 2.55
C ARG A 245 -13.71 10.18 2.81
N SER A 246 -12.73 9.88 3.66
CA SER A 246 -11.74 10.87 4.11
C SER A 246 -10.64 11.15 3.08
N TYR A 247 -10.49 10.30 2.07
CA TYR A 247 -9.49 10.44 1.02
C TYR A 247 -10.11 10.84 -0.32
N LYS A 248 -9.51 11.84 -0.99
CA LYS A 248 -9.91 12.35 -2.29
C LYS A 248 -8.92 11.99 -3.40
N MET A 249 -9.44 11.89 -4.61
CA MET A 249 -8.70 11.77 -5.86
C MET A 249 -9.20 12.86 -6.82
N GLY A 250 -8.42 13.93 -6.98
CA GLY A 250 -8.89 15.10 -7.72
C GLY A 250 -10.05 15.79 -6.98
N ASN A 251 -11.22 15.87 -7.65
CA ASN A 251 -12.43 16.49 -7.09
C ASN A 251 -13.38 15.48 -6.41
N ASP A 252 -13.22 14.18 -6.68
CA ASP A 252 -14.10 13.13 -6.16
C ASP A 252 -13.48 12.46 -4.93
N ASN A 253 -14.32 11.95 -4.03
CA ASN A 253 -13.85 11.08 -2.96
C ASN A 253 -13.64 9.64 -3.47
N LEU A 254 -12.83 8.87 -2.76
CA LEU A 254 -12.51 7.48 -3.13
C LEU A 254 -13.78 6.60 -3.19
N GLU A 255 -14.73 6.83 -2.29
CA GLU A 255 -16.04 6.16 -2.28
C GLU A 255 -16.80 6.36 -3.60
N GLN A 256 -16.97 7.60 -4.06
CA GLN A 256 -17.65 7.97 -5.30
C GLN A 256 -16.90 7.43 -6.53
N TYR A 257 -15.57 7.52 -6.53
CA TYR A 257 -14.76 6.98 -7.61
C TYR A 257 -14.98 5.47 -7.76
N ILE A 258 -14.95 4.72 -6.65
CA ILE A 258 -15.19 3.28 -6.65
C ILE A 258 -16.63 2.97 -7.06
N LEU A 259 -17.63 3.69 -6.56
CA LEU A 259 -19.04 3.50 -6.93
C LEU A 259 -19.29 3.73 -8.43
N ASN A 260 -18.73 4.79 -9.00
CA ASN A 260 -18.83 5.08 -10.43
C ASN A 260 -18.19 3.96 -11.26
N ARG A 261 -17.08 3.41 -10.76
CA ARG A 261 -16.38 2.30 -11.41
C ARG A 261 -17.14 0.99 -11.33
N THR A 262 -17.79 0.69 -10.20
CA THR A 262 -18.70 -0.47 -10.08
C THR A 262 -19.77 -0.44 -11.18
N ARG A 263 -20.28 0.75 -11.52
CA ARG A 263 -21.30 0.94 -12.55
C ARG A 263 -20.76 0.85 -13.98
N SER A 264 -19.49 1.18 -14.21
CA SER A 264 -18.87 1.20 -15.55
C SER A 264 -18.09 -0.05 -15.92
N CYS A 265 -17.77 -0.94 -14.97
CA CYS A 265 -16.89 -2.08 -15.23
C CYS A 265 -17.63 -3.21 -15.97
N SER A 266 -17.35 -3.36 -17.27
CA SER A 266 -17.96 -4.39 -18.12
C SER A 266 -17.09 -5.64 -18.34
N ASP A 267 -15.79 -5.58 -18.02
CA ASP A 267 -14.80 -6.55 -18.50
C ASP A 267 -14.19 -7.40 -17.35
N TYR A 268 -14.93 -8.42 -16.95
CA TYR A 268 -14.67 -9.35 -15.84
C TYR A 268 -13.40 -10.21 -15.96
N LYS A 269 -12.77 -10.26 -17.15
CA LYS A 269 -11.56 -11.08 -17.39
C LYS A 269 -10.26 -10.38 -17.05
N LYS A 270 -10.27 -9.05 -16.92
CA LYS A 270 -9.05 -8.27 -16.69
C LYS A 270 -9.02 -7.83 -15.23
N ILE A 271 -7.91 -8.11 -14.57
CA ILE A 271 -7.55 -7.39 -13.35
C ILE A 271 -7.16 -6.00 -13.83
N PHE A 272 -7.97 -5.00 -13.48
CA PHE A 272 -7.59 -3.63 -13.76
C PHE A 272 -6.78 -3.13 -12.59
N LEU A 273 -5.56 -2.68 -12.86
CA LEU A 273 -4.64 -2.17 -11.86
C LEU A 273 -4.42 -0.69 -12.13
N HIS A 274 -4.72 0.16 -11.15
CA HIS A 274 -4.62 1.61 -11.27
C HIS A 274 -3.76 2.14 -10.13
N SER A 275 -2.68 2.85 -10.46
CA SER A 275 -1.93 3.62 -9.47
C SER A 275 -2.65 4.97 -9.27
N LEU A 276 -3.16 5.21 -8.07
CA LEU A 276 -3.90 6.41 -7.70
C LEU A 276 -3.09 7.20 -6.67
N ARG A 277 -3.07 8.52 -6.81
CA ARG A 277 -2.51 9.43 -5.81
C ARG A 277 -3.66 10.02 -5.02
N ILE A 278 -3.69 9.72 -3.72
CA ILE A 278 -4.78 10.10 -2.82
C ILE A 278 -4.29 11.09 -1.78
N GLN A 279 -5.19 12.00 -1.38
CA GLN A 279 -4.92 13.03 -0.38
C GLN A 279 -6.07 13.05 0.63
N ARG A 280 -5.77 13.30 1.90
CA ARG A 280 -6.81 13.45 2.92
C ARG A 280 -7.48 14.82 2.80
N PHE A 281 -8.79 14.91 3.10
CA PHE A 281 -9.52 16.18 3.08
C PHE A 281 -8.89 17.26 3.97
N ASP A 282 -8.37 16.88 5.14
CA ASP A 282 -7.86 17.81 6.16
C ASP A 282 -6.42 18.32 5.92
N GLN A 283 -5.77 17.92 4.82
CA GLN A 283 -4.39 18.29 4.54
C GLN A 283 -4.32 19.04 3.21
N GLU A 284 -4.14 20.37 3.24
CA GLU A 284 -4.01 21.19 2.03
C GLU A 284 -2.64 21.03 1.34
N SER A 285 -1.62 20.59 2.07
CA SER A 285 -0.25 20.52 1.56
C SER A 285 -0.04 19.37 0.55
N GLU A 286 0.41 19.68 -0.66
CA GLU A 286 0.73 18.68 -1.70
C GLU A 286 1.79 17.64 -1.27
N SER A 287 2.55 17.93 -0.21
CA SER A 287 3.67 17.14 0.28
C SER A 287 3.28 15.82 0.97
N LYS A 288 1.99 15.57 1.24
CA LYS A 288 1.48 14.35 1.90
C LYS A 288 0.53 13.52 1.02
N LYS A 289 0.68 13.56 -0.31
CA LYS A 289 -0.04 12.65 -1.22
C LYS A 289 0.47 11.22 -1.05
N THR A 290 -0.42 10.29 -0.67
CA THR A 290 -0.13 8.86 -0.58
C THR A 290 -0.41 8.21 -1.93
N VAL A 291 0.48 7.34 -2.39
CA VAL A 291 0.25 6.55 -3.60
C VAL A 291 -0.34 5.20 -3.20
N ILE A 292 -1.49 4.88 -3.77
CA ILE A 292 -2.14 3.57 -3.60
C ILE A 292 -2.26 2.90 -4.96
N ARG A 293 -2.26 1.56 -4.97
CA ARG A 293 -2.66 0.78 -6.15
C ARG A 293 -4.03 0.19 -5.89
N LEU A 294 -5.00 0.61 -6.69
CA LEU A 294 -6.34 0.04 -6.69
C LEU A 294 -6.42 -1.05 -7.75
N SER A 295 -6.83 -2.24 -7.34
CA SER A 295 -7.15 -3.34 -8.24
C SER A 295 -8.61 -3.76 -8.08
N ASP A 296 -9.31 -3.96 -9.19
CA ASP A 296 -10.67 -4.52 -9.21
C ASP A 296 -10.71 -5.82 -10.02
N PHE A 297 -11.35 -6.83 -9.44
CA PHE A 297 -11.45 -8.19 -9.97
C PHE A 297 -12.73 -8.90 -9.46
N TYR A 298 -13.02 -10.10 -9.97
CA TYR A 298 -14.34 -10.75 -9.80
C TYR A 298 -14.24 -12.16 -9.20
N LEU A 299 -14.40 -12.28 -7.89
CA LEU A 299 -14.41 -13.56 -7.15
C LEU A 299 -15.83 -13.95 -6.74
N GLY A 300 -16.69 -14.24 -7.72
CA GLY A 300 -18.12 -14.50 -7.51
C GLY A 300 -18.96 -13.25 -7.21
N GLN A 301 -18.33 -12.20 -6.68
CA GLN A 301 -18.79 -10.81 -6.58
C GLN A 301 -17.62 -9.86 -6.88
N GLN A 302 -17.90 -8.60 -7.16
CA GLN A 302 -16.85 -7.61 -7.42
C GLN A 302 -16.06 -7.34 -6.14
N VAL A 303 -14.74 -7.50 -6.23
CA VAL A 303 -13.79 -7.29 -5.14
C VAL A 303 -12.86 -6.16 -5.53
N PHE A 304 -12.63 -5.25 -4.58
CA PHE A 304 -11.67 -4.18 -4.67
C PHE A 304 -10.52 -4.47 -3.71
N LEU A 305 -9.30 -4.23 -4.19
CA LEU A 305 -8.07 -4.33 -3.42
C LEU A 305 -7.35 -2.98 -3.50
N ILE A 306 -7.12 -2.36 -2.35
CA ILE A 306 -6.28 -1.17 -2.23
C ILE A 306 -4.98 -1.59 -1.58
N GLU A 307 -3.87 -1.37 -2.26
CA GLU A 307 -2.52 -1.63 -1.79
C GLU A 307 -1.82 -0.29 -1.53
N PHE A 308 -1.12 -0.18 -0.40
CA PHE A 308 -0.38 1.02 -0.03
C PHE A 308 1.09 0.88 -0.41
N ASP A 309 1.60 1.74 -1.31
CA ASP A 309 2.99 1.70 -1.74
C ASP A 309 3.91 2.29 -0.65
N GLN A 310 4.24 1.48 0.35
CA GLN A 310 5.16 1.88 1.44
C GLN A 310 6.59 2.08 0.94
N HIS A 311 6.96 1.44 -0.16
CA HIS A 311 8.32 1.49 -0.68
C HIS A 311 8.65 2.88 -1.23
N GLU A 312 7.73 3.51 -1.96
CA GLU A 312 7.91 4.87 -2.46
C GLU A 312 7.98 5.91 -1.31
N GLN A 313 7.15 5.72 -0.26
CA GLN A 313 7.19 6.60 0.92
C GLN A 313 8.52 6.49 1.67
N LYS A 314 9.02 5.26 1.87
CA LYS A 314 10.31 5.00 2.52
C LYS A 314 11.47 5.61 1.72
N ILE A 315 11.43 5.49 0.39
CA ILE A 315 12.44 6.11 -0.51
C ILE A 315 12.43 7.63 -0.35
N ARG A 316 11.26 8.29 -0.29
CA ARG A 316 11.15 9.74 -0.09
C ARG A 316 11.65 10.20 1.29
N GLN A 317 11.40 9.42 2.33
CA GLN A 317 11.92 9.72 3.67
C GLN A 317 13.44 9.60 3.71
N LEU A 318 13.97 8.51 3.13
CA LEU A 318 15.42 8.30 3.03
C LEU A 318 16.10 9.37 2.17
N SER A 319 15.47 9.84 1.09
CA SER A 319 16.04 10.92 0.28
C SER A 319 16.10 12.24 1.06
N LYS A 320 15.04 12.59 1.81
CA LYS A 320 15.05 13.78 2.68
C LYS A 320 16.13 13.70 3.76
N LEU A 321 16.28 12.54 4.40
CA LEU A 321 17.34 12.31 5.38
C LEU A 321 18.73 12.44 4.75
N LYS A 322 18.92 11.85 3.57
CA LYS A 322 20.17 11.98 2.80
C LYS A 322 20.49 13.44 2.50
N ASP A 323 19.52 14.21 2.00
CA ASP A 323 19.74 15.61 1.65
C ASP A 323 20.05 16.47 2.89
N ALA A 324 19.36 16.22 4.01
CA ALA A 324 19.65 16.87 5.28
C ALA A 324 21.06 16.53 5.81
N LEU A 325 21.48 15.26 5.70
CA LEU A 325 22.83 14.82 6.07
C LEU A 325 23.89 15.49 5.19
N ILE A 326 23.69 15.54 3.87
CA ILE A 326 24.61 16.21 2.93
C ILE A 326 24.72 17.70 3.29
N GLN A 327 23.60 18.37 3.56
CA GLN A 327 23.59 19.77 3.96
C GLN A 327 24.34 19.99 5.28
N GLY A 328 24.13 19.11 6.27
CA GLY A 328 24.85 19.13 7.54
C GLY A 328 26.36 18.97 7.35
N ILE A 329 26.80 17.95 6.60
CA ILE A 329 28.21 17.71 6.28
C ILE A 329 28.84 18.94 5.60
N ASN A 330 28.16 19.53 4.62
CA ASN A 330 28.66 20.72 3.94
C ASN A 330 28.78 21.93 4.88
N GLN A 331 27.85 22.11 5.82
CA GLN A 331 27.94 23.16 6.83
C GLN A 331 29.14 22.92 7.77
N HIS A 332 29.36 21.69 8.23
CA HIS A 332 30.52 21.33 9.05
C HIS A 332 31.85 21.56 8.33
N GLN A 333 31.96 21.14 7.07
CA GLN A 333 33.15 21.34 6.26
C GLN A 333 33.46 22.83 6.11
N ASN A 334 32.45 23.65 5.77
CA ASN A 334 32.63 25.09 5.61
C ASN A 334 33.04 25.77 6.92
N LEU A 335 32.45 25.39 8.07
CA LEU A 335 32.84 25.91 9.38
C LEU A 335 34.30 25.57 9.71
N THR A 336 34.72 24.32 9.50
CA THR A 336 36.09 23.86 9.76
C THR A 336 37.10 24.52 8.82
N ILE A 337 36.80 24.62 7.52
CA ILE A 337 37.69 25.29 6.55
C ILE A 337 37.87 26.77 6.91
N ASN A 338 36.78 27.47 7.25
CA ASN A 338 36.86 28.88 7.65
C ASN A 338 37.65 29.06 8.94
N PHE A 339 37.49 28.14 9.89
CA PHE A 339 38.30 28.13 11.11
C PHE A 339 39.79 27.95 10.80
N LEU A 340 40.15 26.93 10.03
CA LEU A 340 41.54 26.63 9.68
C LEU A 340 42.20 27.78 8.90
N LYS A 341 41.51 28.36 7.91
CA LYS A 341 42.01 29.53 7.17
C LYS A 341 42.33 30.71 8.08
N LYS A 342 41.46 30.97 9.06
CA LYS A 342 41.67 32.08 10.01
C LYS A 342 42.74 31.77 11.05
N GLN A 343 42.86 30.52 11.50
CA GLN A 343 43.98 30.07 12.34
C GLN A 343 45.31 30.26 11.61
N LEU A 344 45.40 29.84 10.36
CA LEU A 344 46.60 29.97 9.53
C LEU A 344 47.00 31.44 9.37
N ASN A 345 46.07 32.32 9.02
CA ASN A 345 46.35 33.77 8.91
C ASN A 345 46.81 34.37 10.26
N LEU A 346 46.18 34.00 11.38
CA LEU A 346 46.62 34.47 12.70
C LEU A 346 48.01 33.93 13.08
N MET A 347 48.36 32.70 12.70
CA MET A 347 49.69 32.13 12.89
C MET A 347 50.74 32.84 12.03
N GLU A 348 50.46 33.10 10.75
CA GLU A 348 51.34 33.87 9.87
C GLU A 348 51.62 35.27 10.44
N ASN A 349 50.58 35.95 10.95
CA ASN A 349 50.75 37.24 11.60
C ASN A 349 51.52 37.14 12.93
N ALA A 350 51.39 36.06 13.68
CA ALA A 350 52.16 35.83 14.89
C ALA A 350 53.67 35.68 14.59
N ILE A 351 54.00 34.97 13.51
CA ILE A 351 55.38 34.75 13.04
C ILE A 351 55.99 36.06 12.52
N ASN A 352 55.23 36.84 11.76
CA ASN A 352 55.74 38.02 11.05
C ASN A 352 55.69 39.31 11.88
N SER A 353 54.97 39.35 13.00
CA SER A 353 54.81 40.57 13.80
C SER A 353 55.71 40.60 15.03
N LYS A 354 56.06 41.82 15.47
CA LYS A 354 56.78 42.06 16.75
C LYS A 354 55.91 41.79 17.99
N ASN A 355 54.59 41.64 17.83
CA ASN A 355 53.62 41.45 18.92
C ASN A 355 53.10 40.00 18.97
N THR A 356 54.01 39.01 18.94
CA THR A 356 53.67 37.57 18.88
C THR A 356 52.68 37.14 19.97
N ILE A 357 52.83 37.66 21.20
CA ILE A 357 51.94 37.33 22.33
C ILE A 357 50.48 37.70 22.04
N GLU A 358 50.23 38.88 21.45
CA GLU A 358 48.88 39.34 21.12
C GLU A 358 48.18 38.37 20.16
N TYR A 359 48.90 37.91 19.13
CA TYR A 359 48.37 36.96 18.17
C TYR A 359 48.17 35.56 18.75
N ILE A 360 49.00 35.11 19.70
CA ILE A 360 48.78 33.86 20.45
C ILE A 360 47.47 33.91 21.23
N TYR A 361 47.18 35.03 21.90
CA TYR A 361 45.90 35.18 22.60
C TYR A 361 44.71 35.29 21.63
N LYS A 362 44.87 35.94 20.46
CA LYS A 362 43.85 35.92 19.39
C LYS A 362 43.58 34.51 18.86
N LEU A 363 44.62 33.67 18.70
CA LEU A 363 44.49 32.25 18.33
C LEU A 363 43.68 31.49 19.40
N LYS A 364 44.00 31.68 20.69
CA LYS A 364 43.29 31.07 21.83
C LYS A 364 41.80 31.44 21.84
N ILE A 365 41.47 32.72 21.67
CA ILE A 365 40.07 33.19 21.58
C ILE A 365 39.34 32.56 20.39
N HIS A 366 40.01 32.48 19.24
CA HIS A 366 39.42 31.89 18.05
C HIS A 366 39.15 30.38 18.20
N CYS A 367 40.03 29.64 18.88
CA CYS A 367 39.81 28.25 19.28
C CYS A 367 38.60 28.11 20.21
N MET A 368 38.51 28.93 21.26
CA MET A 368 37.37 28.92 22.19
C MET A 368 36.03 29.16 21.46
N TYR A 369 36.01 30.10 20.53
CA TYR A 369 34.82 30.39 19.73
C TYR A 369 34.45 29.24 18.78
N PHE A 370 35.44 28.61 18.16
CA PHE A 370 35.20 27.47 17.27
C PHE A 370 34.65 26.27 18.04
N ILE A 371 35.22 25.94 19.21
CA ILE A 371 34.72 24.86 20.06
C ILE A 371 33.24 25.11 20.41
N GLY A 372 32.86 26.35 20.73
CA GLY A 372 31.47 26.70 21.01
C GLY A 372 30.54 26.63 19.82
N LYS A 373 31.00 26.96 18.62
CA LYS A 373 30.21 26.78 17.39
C LYS A 373 30.14 25.33 16.93
N TYR A 374 31.19 24.57 17.13
CA TYR A 374 31.30 23.19 16.67
C TYR A 374 30.42 22.26 17.52
N THR A 375 30.39 22.47 18.83
CA THR A 375 29.49 21.78 19.77
C THR A 375 28.01 22.01 19.44
N GLN A 376 27.64 23.20 18.93
CA GLN A 376 26.28 23.50 18.48
C GLN A 376 25.80 22.60 17.33
N CYS A 377 26.69 22.24 16.41
CA CYS A 377 26.32 21.57 15.17
C CYS A 377 26.22 20.04 15.31
N ASN A 378 26.86 19.44 16.33
CA ASN A 378 26.94 17.98 16.45
C ASN A 378 25.85 17.37 17.34
N SER A 379 25.51 17.97 18.48
CA SER A 379 24.38 17.57 19.33
C SER A 379 24.42 18.43 20.59
N PHE A 380 23.28 19.02 20.99
CA PHE A 380 23.17 19.56 22.34
C PHE A 380 22.84 18.47 23.37
N GLN A 381 22.30 17.33 22.92
CA GLN A 381 21.90 16.21 23.78
C GLN A 381 23.10 15.57 24.49
N ASP A 382 24.28 15.49 23.86
CA ASP A 382 25.47 14.89 24.49
C ASP A 382 26.18 15.83 25.48
N ILE A 383 25.77 17.12 25.53
CA ILE A 383 26.40 18.11 26.41
C ILE A 383 25.81 18.00 27.83
N GLU A 384 24.64 17.39 28.02
CA GLU A 384 23.85 17.51 29.25
C GLU A 384 24.35 16.70 30.46
N GLU A 385 25.34 15.81 30.31
CA GLU A 385 25.63 14.80 31.35
C GLU A 385 26.67 15.17 32.43
N LYS A 386 27.34 16.33 32.37
CA LYS A 386 28.41 16.67 33.33
C LYS A 386 28.20 18.02 34.03
N ILE A 387 27.26 18.05 34.97
CA ILE A 387 27.13 19.14 35.94
C ILE A 387 28.26 18.99 36.98
N GLN A 388 29.05 20.05 37.16
CA GLN A 388 30.16 20.07 38.11
C GLN A 388 30.19 21.40 38.88
N GLN A 389 30.80 21.41 40.06
CA GLN A 389 31.05 22.63 40.81
C GLN A 389 32.20 23.40 40.14
N ILE A 390 31.93 24.64 39.73
CA ILE A 390 32.85 25.46 38.93
C ILE A 390 33.05 26.81 39.60
N ASN A 391 34.30 27.29 39.64
CA ASN A 391 34.64 28.65 40.05
C ASN A 391 34.36 29.61 38.89
N ILE A 392 33.22 30.28 38.92
CA ILE A 392 32.78 31.18 37.83
C ILE A 392 33.63 32.46 37.84
N THR A 393 34.01 32.93 39.02
CA THR A 393 34.90 34.08 39.19
C THR A 393 36.24 33.86 38.48
N GLU A 394 36.84 32.68 38.62
CA GLU A 394 38.09 32.31 37.97
C GLU A 394 37.96 32.28 36.43
N ILE A 395 36.90 31.66 35.90
CA ILE A 395 36.63 31.63 34.44
C ILE A 395 36.49 33.04 33.87
N VAL A 396 35.77 33.92 34.56
CA VAL A 396 35.59 35.31 34.11
C VAL A 396 36.91 36.07 34.17
N LYS A 397 37.70 35.93 35.24
CA LYS A 397 39.05 36.53 35.34
C LYS A 397 39.97 36.04 34.22
N ASP A 398 39.95 34.75 33.91
CA ASP A 398 40.74 34.15 32.83
C ASP A 398 40.34 34.68 31.45
N LEU A 399 39.04 34.85 31.21
CA LEU A 399 38.54 35.45 29.98
C LEU A 399 38.94 36.92 29.89
N ILE A 400 38.83 37.70 30.97
CA ILE A 400 39.28 39.10 31.02
C ILE A 400 40.77 39.19 30.69
N HIS A 401 41.61 38.37 31.32
CA HIS A 401 43.04 38.32 31.01
C HIS A 401 43.27 37.96 29.54
N THR A 402 42.61 36.92 29.03
CA THR A 402 42.78 36.43 27.66
C THR A 402 42.42 37.51 26.63
N TYR A 403 41.29 38.22 26.83
CA TYR A 403 40.84 39.28 25.93
C TYR A 403 41.67 40.55 26.06
N SER A 404 42.12 40.93 27.26
CA SER A 404 42.98 42.11 27.48
C SER A 404 44.36 41.93 26.83
N MET A 405 44.91 40.71 26.86
CA MET A 405 46.18 40.41 26.17
C MET A 405 46.03 40.32 24.64
N ALA A 406 44.87 39.87 24.15
CA ALA A 406 44.58 39.83 22.71
C ALA A 406 44.29 41.21 22.12
N TYR A 407 43.71 42.12 22.90
CA TYR A 407 43.22 43.41 22.43
C TYR A 407 43.65 44.54 23.38
N LYS A 408 44.91 44.99 23.24
CA LYS A 408 45.53 46.01 24.13
C LYS A 408 44.78 47.35 24.22
N HIS A 409 43.92 47.66 23.25
CA HIS A 409 43.11 48.88 23.24
C HIS A 409 41.86 48.78 24.10
N ILE A 410 41.52 47.60 24.62
CA ILE A 410 40.31 47.37 25.43
C ILE A 410 40.71 47.25 26.88
N GLN A 411 40.11 48.08 27.73
CA GLN A 411 40.24 47.98 29.18
C GLN A 411 38.98 47.33 29.74
N ILE A 412 39.13 46.21 30.45
CA ILE A 412 38.03 45.49 31.08
C ILE A 412 38.31 45.43 32.58
N GLU A 413 37.40 45.99 33.38
CA GLU A 413 37.48 45.98 34.82
C GLU A 413 36.51 44.95 35.41
N PHE A 414 36.99 44.18 36.38
CA PHE A 414 36.20 43.16 37.07
C PHE A 414 35.82 43.63 38.46
N SER A 415 34.55 43.48 38.81
CA SER A 415 34.05 43.72 40.16
C SER A 415 33.15 42.57 40.62
N SER A 416 33.17 42.28 41.93
CA SER A 416 32.34 41.24 42.53
C SER A 416 31.75 41.74 43.85
N ASN A 417 30.46 41.45 44.07
CA ASN A 417 29.78 41.83 45.33
C ASN A 417 30.29 41.06 46.55
N SER A 418 30.89 39.88 46.35
CA SER A 418 31.55 39.12 47.41
C SER A 418 33.07 39.26 47.29
N PHE A 419 33.74 39.48 48.43
CA PHE A 419 35.19 39.31 48.56
C PHE A 419 35.65 37.86 48.34
N GLN A 420 34.70 36.91 48.26
CA GLN A 420 34.92 35.48 48.02
C GLN A 420 34.56 35.10 46.58
N ASP A 421 35.24 34.08 46.05
CA ASP A 421 34.96 33.51 44.73
C ASP A 421 33.54 32.89 44.67
N ILE A 422 32.89 33.04 43.51
CA ILE A 422 31.51 32.59 43.29
C ILE A 422 31.56 31.25 42.57
N TYR A 423 31.02 30.23 43.25
CA TYR A 423 30.90 28.87 42.72
C TYR A 423 29.47 28.58 42.25
N GLY A 424 29.35 27.91 41.11
CA GLY A 424 28.09 27.40 40.58
C GLY A 424 28.19 25.92 40.22
N LEU A 425 27.12 25.16 40.45
CA LEU A 425 26.97 23.77 40.05
C LEU A 425 26.29 23.74 38.67
N THR A 426 27.11 23.77 37.62
CA THR A 426 26.66 24.04 36.26
C THR A 426 27.46 23.23 35.23
N ASN A 427 27.08 23.34 33.97
CA ASN A 427 27.81 22.73 32.87
C ASN A 427 28.93 23.68 32.40
N GLN A 428 30.18 23.28 32.63
CA GLN A 428 31.36 24.11 32.32
C GLN A 428 31.43 24.48 30.84
N GLN A 429 31.08 23.56 29.94
CA GLN A 429 31.15 23.81 28.51
C GLN A 429 30.09 24.83 28.08
N LEU A 430 28.83 24.66 28.51
CA LEU A 430 27.76 25.62 28.20
C LEU A 430 28.06 27.00 28.77
N LEU A 431 28.53 27.08 30.02
CA LEU A 431 28.91 28.34 30.66
C LEU A 431 30.07 29.03 29.92
N ASN A 432 31.11 28.27 29.55
CA ASN A 432 32.23 28.80 28.79
C ASN A 432 31.79 29.37 27.43
N ILE A 433 30.92 28.66 26.71
CA ILE A 433 30.40 29.12 25.42
C ILE A 433 29.58 30.40 25.60
N PHE A 434 28.71 30.43 26.62
CA PHE A 434 27.92 31.60 26.98
C PHE A 434 28.81 32.83 27.21
N LEU A 435 29.81 32.72 28.09
CA LEU A 435 30.73 33.80 28.41
C LEU A 435 31.58 34.21 27.20
N VAL A 436 32.05 33.27 26.39
CA VAL A 436 32.82 33.57 25.17
C VAL A 436 31.98 34.39 24.17
N ILE A 437 30.69 34.09 24.01
CA ILE A 437 29.79 34.88 23.15
C ILE A 437 29.64 36.30 23.69
N LEU A 438 29.42 36.47 24.99
CA LEU A 438 29.32 37.79 25.63
C LEU A 438 30.58 38.62 25.39
N PHE A 439 31.74 38.06 25.74
CA PHE A 439 33.04 38.71 25.59
C PHE A 439 33.35 39.10 24.15
N GLN A 440 33.15 38.18 23.21
CA GLN A 440 33.39 38.47 21.81
C GLN A 440 32.47 39.58 21.29
N THR A 441 31.21 39.61 21.73
CA THR A 441 30.23 40.56 21.24
C THR A 441 30.52 41.97 21.73
N PHE A 442 30.85 42.17 23.02
CA PHE A 442 31.19 43.50 23.52
C PHE A 442 32.57 43.98 23.02
N VAL A 443 33.54 43.09 22.88
CA VAL A 443 34.89 43.43 22.35
C VAL A 443 34.80 43.94 20.92
N ARG A 444 33.95 43.33 20.09
CA ARG A 444 33.72 43.81 18.71
C ARG A 444 33.03 45.17 18.65
N LEU A 445 32.25 45.52 19.67
CA LEU A 445 31.52 46.78 19.74
C LEU A 445 32.37 47.92 20.27
N ASN A 446 33.34 47.61 21.14
CA ASN A 446 34.20 48.58 21.79
C ASN A 446 35.48 48.87 21.00
N SER A 447 35.33 49.59 19.89
CA SER A 447 36.45 50.04 19.04
C SER A 447 37.22 51.24 19.60
N ASN A 448 36.66 51.98 20.57
CA ASN A 448 37.12 53.32 20.95
C ASN A 448 37.90 53.37 22.27
N GLY A 449 38.25 52.21 22.84
CA GLY A 449 39.11 52.10 24.01
C GLY A 449 38.55 52.61 25.34
N LYS A 450 37.21 52.66 25.47
CA LYS A 450 36.55 52.94 26.75
C LYS A 450 36.55 51.72 27.65
N THR A 451 36.52 51.93 28.96
CA THR A 451 36.48 50.87 29.97
C THR A 451 35.13 50.12 29.92
N ILE A 452 35.19 48.79 29.98
CA ILE A 452 34.03 47.91 30.11
C ILE A 452 34.06 47.34 31.52
N PHE A 453 32.97 47.51 32.27
CA PHE A 453 32.86 46.96 33.62
C PHE A 453 32.07 45.65 33.58
N VAL A 454 32.68 44.57 34.05
CA VAL A 454 32.02 43.27 34.24
C VAL A 454 31.86 43.05 35.74
N HIS A 455 30.61 43.05 36.19
CA HIS A 455 30.24 42.89 37.59
C HIS A 455 29.54 41.54 37.80
N LEU A 456 30.03 40.75 38.77
CA LEU A 456 29.47 39.45 39.11
C LEU A 456 28.91 39.46 40.54
N ALA A 457 27.67 39.02 40.71
CA ALA A 457 27.01 39.04 42.02
C ALA A 457 26.19 37.78 42.27
N ASP A 458 26.24 37.29 43.50
CA ASP A 458 25.29 36.30 44.01
C ASP A 458 24.00 37.03 44.44
N THR A 459 22.86 36.67 43.87
CA THR A 459 21.59 37.32 44.23
C THR A 459 21.05 36.68 45.50
N LYS A 460 21.19 37.37 46.64
CA LYS A 460 20.68 36.91 47.95
C LYS A 460 19.17 37.10 48.16
N SER A 461 18.40 37.43 47.12
CA SER A 461 16.97 37.74 47.24
C SER A 461 16.10 36.49 47.40
N ASN A 462 14.96 36.63 48.09
CA ASN A 462 13.87 35.65 48.34
C ASN A 462 13.22 35.07 47.05
N THR A 463 14.00 34.54 46.12
CA THR A 463 13.52 33.79 44.96
C THR A 463 13.72 32.31 45.23
N GLU A 464 12.76 31.47 44.81
CA GLU A 464 12.80 30.01 44.97
C GLU A 464 14.06 29.37 44.35
N PHE A 465 14.76 30.09 43.47
CA PHE A 465 16.01 29.69 42.83
C PHE A 465 17.19 30.56 43.26
N GLN A 466 18.33 29.94 43.53
CA GLN A 466 19.62 30.63 43.71
C GLN A 466 20.18 31.02 42.35
N LEU A 467 20.40 32.32 42.11
CA LEU A 467 20.87 32.85 40.83
C LEU A 467 22.19 33.62 40.97
N ILE A 468 22.95 33.62 39.89
CA ILE A 468 24.14 34.45 39.72
C ILE A 468 23.83 35.51 38.68
N LYS A 469 24.12 36.76 39.03
CA LYS A 469 23.92 37.93 38.18
C LYS A 469 25.25 38.36 37.56
N ILE A 470 25.29 38.41 36.24
CA ILE A 470 26.40 38.96 35.45
C ILE A 470 25.91 40.27 34.85
N SER A 471 26.52 41.39 35.21
CA SER A 471 26.17 42.72 34.70
C SER A 471 27.33 43.28 33.89
N ILE A 472 27.06 43.74 32.67
CA ILE A 472 28.06 44.31 31.77
C ILE A 472 27.69 45.77 31.51
N LEU A 473 28.55 46.70 31.93
CA LEU A 473 28.34 48.14 31.76
C LEU A 473 29.32 48.72 30.74
N PHE A 474 28.78 49.36 29.69
CA PHE A 474 29.52 50.13 28.70
C PHE A 474 28.60 50.94 27.78
N ASP A 475 29.15 51.94 27.11
CA ASP A 475 28.40 52.94 26.33
C ASP A 475 27.50 52.42 25.19
N LYS A 476 27.67 51.16 24.75
CA LYS A 476 26.89 50.57 23.64
C LYS A 476 26.03 49.38 24.07
N THR A 477 25.48 49.43 25.28
CA THR A 477 24.63 48.35 25.84
C THR A 477 23.42 47.99 24.96
N GLU A 478 22.76 48.96 24.31
CA GLU A 478 21.62 48.65 23.43
C GLU A 478 22.03 47.91 22.15
N GLU A 479 23.13 48.31 21.49
CA GLU A 479 23.63 47.60 20.31
C GLU A 479 24.10 46.18 20.68
N PHE A 480 24.66 46.02 21.90
CA PHE A 480 25.04 44.73 22.46
C PHE A 480 23.84 43.83 22.69
N LYS A 481 22.78 44.34 23.31
CA LYS A 481 21.53 43.62 23.52
C LYS A 481 20.94 43.15 22.19
N GLN A 482 20.85 44.02 21.20
CA GLN A 482 20.32 43.65 19.88
C GLN A 482 21.15 42.56 19.19
N LYS A 483 22.48 42.63 19.26
CA LYS A 483 23.36 41.59 18.68
C LYS A 483 23.23 40.25 19.40
N LEU A 484 22.98 40.24 20.70
CA LEU A 484 22.75 39.01 21.46
C LEU A 484 21.38 38.41 21.18
N ILE A 485 20.32 39.21 21.10
CA ILE A 485 18.97 38.75 20.74
C ILE A 485 18.97 38.09 19.35
N ASN A 486 19.67 38.69 18.39
CA ASN A 486 19.77 38.15 17.03
C ASN A 486 20.66 36.89 16.93
N ASN A 487 21.38 36.53 17.99
CA ASN A 487 22.26 35.38 18.00
C ASN A 487 21.51 34.12 18.48
N GLN A 488 21.09 33.28 17.54
CA GLN A 488 20.36 32.04 17.84
C GLN A 488 21.10 31.09 18.80
N LEU A 489 22.44 31.06 18.76
CA LEU A 489 23.24 30.25 19.69
C LEU A 489 23.12 30.79 21.11
N PHE A 490 23.20 32.12 21.27
CA PHE A 490 23.07 32.77 22.56
C PHE A 490 21.69 32.49 23.17
N TYR A 491 20.62 32.66 22.40
CA TYR A 491 19.26 32.35 22.85
C TYR A 491 19.11 30.89 23.33
N LYS A 492 19.58 29.92 22.53
CA LYS A 492 19.50 28.49 22.89
C LYS A 492 20.26 28.15 24.17
N ILE A 493 21.41 28.80 24.41
CA ILE A 493 22.19 28.60 25.64
C ILE A 493 21.55 29.31 26.82
N GLN A 494 21.02 30.52 26.61
CA GLN A 494 20.35 31.30 27.64
C GLN A 494 19.11 30.58 28.19
N VAL A 495 18.30 29.96 27.33
CA VAL A 495 17.14 29.12 27.73
C VAL A 495 17.57 27.95 28.64
N ARG A 496 18.81 27.47 28.51
CA ARG A 496 19.34 26.39 29.37
C ARG A 496 19.97 26.88 30.66
N LEU A 497 20.57 28.08 30.66
CA LEU A 497 21.31 28.60 31.80
C LEU A 497 20.51 29.57 32.68
N SER A 498 19.43 30.16 32.17
CA SER A 498 18.68 31.26 32.82
C SER A 498 17.21 30.90 33.06
N PRO A 499 16.61 31.37 34.18
CA PRO A 499 15.15 31.36 34.38
C PRO A 499 14.37 32.28 33.42
N LYS A 500 15.02 33.35 32.93
CA LYS A 500 14.39 34.36 32.06
C LYS A 500 15.26 34.58 30.82
N VAL A 501 14.63 34.54 29.65
CA VAL A 501 15.34 34.75 28.37
C VAL A 501 15.50 36.24 28.06
N ASP A 502 14.83 37.11 28.80
CA ASP A 502 14.95 38.56 28.62
C ASP A 502 16.27 39.11 29.18
N ILE A 503 16.94 39.93 28.37
CA ILE A 503 18.10 40.73 28.78
C ILE A 503 17.57 42.00 29.45
N ILE A 504 17.75 42.11 30.76
CA ILE A 504 17.33 43.27 31.56
C ILE A 504 18.30 44.41 31.24
N ASN A 505 17.76 45.57 30.83
CA ASN A 505 18.55 46.77 30.59
C ASN A 505 18.26 47.79 31.69
N LEU A 506 19.31 48.24 32.39
CA LEU A 506 19.25 49.22 33.46
C LEU A 506 20.35 50.26 33.23
N GLU A 507 19.99 51.51 32.93
CA GLU A 507 20.87 52.70 32.95
C GLU A 507 22.33 52.44 32.50
N ASN A 508 22.51 51.92 31.27
CA ASN A 508 23.80 51.53 30.67
C ASN A 508 24.43 50.22 31.18
N SER A 509 23.61 49.28 31.61
CA SER A 509 24.02 47.92 31.98
C SER A 509 23.11 46.86 31.35
N CYS A 510 23.73 45.81 30.80
CA CYS A 510 23.02 44.59 30.40
C CYS A 510 23.22 43.53 31.48
N GLU A 511 22.12 43.02 32.03
CA GLU A 511 22.15 42.02 33.09
C GLU A 511 21.69 40.65 32.59
N PHE A 512 22.44 39.64 33.00
CA PHE A 512 22.17 38.23 32.71
C PHE A 512 22.06 37.48 34.03
N LEU A 513 20.97 36.74 34.20
CA LEU A 513 20.76 35.87 35.35
C LEU A 513 21.04 34.43 34.92
N ILE A 514 21.83 33.70 35.69
CA ILE A 514 22.07 32.27 35.45
C ILE A 514 21.80 31.49 36.73
N TYR A 515 21.33 30.25 36.61
CA TYR A 515 21.14 29.37 37.75
C TYR A 515 22.48 29.06 38.43
N LYS A 516 22.52 29.24 39.76
CA LYS A 516 23.67 28.81 40.57
C LYS A 516 23.76 27.29 40.67
N ASN A 517 22.62 26.60 40.61
CA ASN A 517 22.53 25.14 40.58
C ASN A 517 21.61 24.69 39.43
N LEU A 518 22.18 24.14 38.35
CA LEU A 518 21.43 23.62 37.21
C LEU A 518 20.75 22.27 37.49
N GLN A 519 21.16 21.54 38.52
CA GLN A 519 20.58 20.23 38.84
C GLN A 519 19.10 20.36 39.20
N GLN A 520 18.76 21.40 39.95
CA GLN A 520 17.37 21.74 40.31
C GLN A 520 16.47 22.00 39.08
N LEU A 521 17.05 22.51 37.98
CA LEU A 521 16.32 22.75 36.74
C LEU A 521 16.07 21.44 35.96
N ASN A 522 17.06 20.55 35.95
CA ASN A 522 16.91 19.24 35.30
C ASN A 522 15.87 18.38 36.03
N ASP A 523 15.86 18.42 37.37
CA ASP A 523 14.88 17.68 38.17
C ASP A 523 13.43 18.15 37.88
N ILE A 524 13.22 19.46 37.67
CA ILE A 524 11.92 20.01 37.28
C ILE A 524 11.52 19.60 35.85
N ARG A 525 12.46 19.64 34.90
CA ARG A 525 12.19 19.22 33.51
C ARG A 525 11.84 17.75 33.39
N MET A 526 12.51 16.89 34.16
CA MET A 526 12.19 15.45 34.22
C MET A 526 10.77 15.21 34.76
N LEU A 527 10.33 16.00 35.75
CA LEU A 527 8.97 15.91 36.28
C LEU A 527 7.91 16.39 35.29
N GLU A 528 8.21 17.38 34.45
CA GLU A 528 7.30 17.84 33.39
C GLU A 528 7.18 16.81 32.24
N GLU A 529 8.27 16.12 31.89
CA GLU A 529 8.27 15.04 30.89
C GLU A 529 7.57 13.75 31.38
N GLU A 530 7.43 13.52 32.68
CA GLU A 530 6.67 12.40 33.25
C GLU A 530 5.15 12.68 33.35
N ILE A 531 4.73 13.94 33.18
CA ILE A 531 3.33 14.39 33.29
C ILE A 531 2.67 14.58 31.90
N GLU A 532 3.45 14.72 30.83
CA GLU A 532 2.99 14.64 29.41
C GLU A 532 3.00 13.21 28.87
#